data_AF-A0A2V8QS13-F1
#
_entry.id   AF-A0A2V8QS13-F1
#
_cell.length_a   1.000
_cell.length_b   1.000
_cell.length_c   1.000
_cell.angle_alpha   90.00
_cell.angle_beta   90.00
_cell.angle_gamma   90.00
#
_symmetry.space_group_name_H-M   'P 1'
#
loop_
_entity.id
_entity.type
_entity.pdbx_description
1 polymer ?
#
loop_
_entity_poly.entity_id
_entity_poly.type
_entity_poly.pdbx_seq_one_letter_code
_entity_poly.pdbx_strand_id
1 'polypeptide(L)'
;MRRPRPTTVTRRATSSASRSTSATAATRGPRSTTSSPPRTSAASRWSWTSRRTTPATTTRASTARSTTTPGGYFHHEKNITDRYGRYHVQYQTLYDLADINQENPSMDAYLKEAARAFQRHGADGFRLDGMKHVTWGWQPSFVNALDSSGGSFVFGEWYLEDPPVRGWWQRLKAFLRSIFSSDAQSSKYVSDPLYRDAVKLVNRGGMSMHNFPLNTATRNVFGPPDAGFRELDTLLGREARDFARRDELVNFIDNHDMPRLLSLADDRHRLHAALAFVLTTPGIPCVYYGTEQYLHDDTAGGTDPYNRPMMNSFSTDTPAYSLISRLSRLRRENPALAYGDLTAREVGDDVYVYERRFFGNVVLVAINKSRDSPYDLRALKTALPPAAYEDYLGGAFGASKIEVTAGAGGENGVAAFRLPPHAVGVWSSPRAGAVAPRVAQPGSQVTLTGEGFGQAAGAVLFDETPAQIVSWADGEVKVTVPATGSGAHQLRVVDGAGRSSNPVPFAELSGALVPLTFKVRNVPPLQPGEQLFLVGGGYELGGWRAAWDEAVGPLVSADNAEWLVCASVPASQTLQFKFVKLGADGAVTWEGGQNRIYVAPTAASEARFEWQY
;
A
#
# COMPACT_ATOMS: atom_id res chain seq x y z
N MET A 1 -35.64 -66.94 6.80
CA MET A 1 -36.04 -67.83 7.91
C MET A 1 -35.11 -67.62 9.10
N ARG A 2 -35.72 -67.42 10.27
CA ARG A 2 -35.23 -67.58 11.67
C ARG A 2 -33.99 -66.82 12.20
N ARG A 3 -34.31 -65.88 13.11
CA ARG A 3 -33.59 -65.49 14.35
C ARG A 3 -33.34 -66.69 15.29
N PRO A 4 -32.53 -66.54 16.36
CA PRO A 4 -32.97 -66.02 17.69
C PRO A 4 -31.98 -64.93 18.23
N ARG A 5 -32.27 -63.84 18.96
CA ARG A 5 -33.04 -63.50 20.19
C ARG A 5 -32.46 -64.06 21.52
N PRO A 6 -32.66 -63.39 22.68
CA PRO A 6 -31.61 -62.70 23.47
C PRO A 6 -31.56 -63.17 24.95
N THR A 7 -30.73 -62.54 25.79
CA THR A 7 -30.82 -62.65 27.26
C THR A 7 -30.53 -61.33 27.98
N THR A 8 -31.24 -61.12 29.08
CA THR A 8 -31.31 -59.91 29.93
C THR A 8 -31.06 -60.33 31.38
N VAL A 9 -30.25 -59.60 32.15
CA VAL A 9 -30.24 -59.56 33.64
C VAL A 9 -29.70 -58.18 34.07
N THR A 10 -30.51 -57.19 34.50
CA THR A 10 -30.94 -56.79 35.86
C THR A 10 -29.89 -56.55 36.99
N ARG A 11 -29.69 -55.24 37.31
CA ARG A 11 -30.03 -54.54 38.59
C ARG A 11 -29.05 -54.50 39.80
N ARG A 12 -28.59 -53.28 40.14
CA ARG A 12 -28.48 -52.55 41.47
C ARG A 12 -27.26 -51.59 41.40
N ALA A 13 -27.31 -50.26 41.59
CA ALA A 13 -27.94 -49.33 42.54
C ALA A 13 -27.24 -49.23 43.91
N THR A 14 -26.60 -48.07 44.17
CA THR A 14 -26.51 -47.26 45.43
C THR A 14 -25.56 -46.07 45.17
N SER A 15 -26.06 -44.81 45.09
CA SER A 15 -26.17 -43.77 46.16
C SER A 15 -24.81 -43.18 46.57
N SER A 16 -24.56 -41.88 46.77
CA SER A 16 -25.37 -40.74 47.29
C SER A 16 -24.59 -39.43 47.03
N ALA A 17 -25.21 -38.32 46.59
CA ALA A 17 -25.57 -37.09 47.37
C ALA A 17 -24.37 -36.33 48.00
N SER A 18 -24.20 -35.01 47.94
CA SER A 18 -25.14 -33.87 48.14
C SER A 18 -24.51 -32.56 47.58
N ARG A 19 -25.18 -31.72 46.77
CA ARG A 19 -26.07 -30.58 47.12
C ARG A 19 -25.57 -29.62 48.23
N SER A 20 -25.41 -28.34 47.87
CA SER A 20 -26.09 -27.24 48.57
C SER A 20 -26.35 -26.05 47.63
N THR A 21 -27.63 -25.73 47.51
CA THR A 21 -28.28 -24.57 46.90
C THR A 21 -28.33 -23.40 47.87
N SER A 22 -28.43 -22.17 47.35
CA SER A 22 -29.35 -21.17 47.92
C SER A 22 -29.80 -20.16 46.86
N ALA A 23 -31.08 -20.26 46.51
CA ALA A 23 -31.88 -19.18 45.97
C ALA A 23 -32.79 -18.68 47.10
N THR A 24 -33.11 -17.39 47.12
CA THR A 24 -34.23 -16.86 47.91
C THR A 24 -35.07 -15.95 47.02
N ALA A 25 -36.36 -16.26 46.99
CA ALA A 25 -37.43 -15.55 46.31
C ALA A 25 -38.35 -14.88 47.35
N ALA A 26 -39.02 -13.79 46.97
CA ALA A 26 -40.30 -13.28 47.49
C ALA A 26 -40.61 -11.96 46.74
N THR A 27 -41.82 -11.54 46.36
CA THR A 27 -43.22 -12.02 46.50
C THR A 27 -44.12 -11.15 45.58
N ARG A 28 -45.33 -11.64 45.25
CA ARG A 28 -46.34 -11.04 44.34
C ARG A 28 -47.27 -9.97 44.97
N GLY A 29 -47.62 -8.96 44.15
CA GLY A 29 -49.00 -8.41 43.91
C GLY A 29 -49.49 -7.21 44.73
N PRO A 30 -50.46 -6.36 44.23
CA PRO A 30 -51.45 -6.65 43.18
C PRO A 30 -51.57 -5.61 42.02
N ARG A 31 -52.44 -5.97 41.05
CA ARG A 31 -52.82 -5.26 39.81
C ARG A 31 -53.59 -3.96 40.03
N SER A 32 -53.39 -3.00 39.13
CA SER A 32 -54.48 -2.13 38.63
C SER A 32 -54.38 -1.98 37.12
N THR A 33 -55.55 -2.07 36.50
CA THR A 33 -55.90 -2.13 35.09
C THR A 33 -55.79 -0.80 34.37
N THR A 34 -55.24 -0.77 33.15
CA THR A 34 -55.79 0.01 32.04
C THR A 34 -55.43 -0.63 30.70
N SER A 35 -56.49 -0.81 29.91
CA SER A 35 -56.57 -1.43 28.60
C SER A 35 -55.87 -0.61 27.50
N SER A 36 -55.11 -1.29 26.65
CA SER A 36 -54.64 -0.77 25.37
C SER A 36 -55.79 -0.61 24.37
N PRO A 37 -55.93 0.54 23.68
CA PRO A 37 -56.69 0.65 22.44
C PRO A 37 -55.76 0.46 21.21
N PRO A 38 -56.32 0.14 20.04
CA PRO A 38 -55.57 -0.41 18.90
C PRO A 38 -54.75 0.66 18.19
N ARG A 39 -53.49 0.34 17.83
CA ARG A 39 -52.72 1.13 16.84
C ARG A 39 -53.29 0.83 15.46
N THR A 40 -54.17 1.71 14.99
CA THR A 40 -54.58 1.78 13.59
C THR A 40 -53.39 2.16 12.72
N SER A 41 -53.21 1.39 11.66
CA SER A 41 -52.28 1.64 10.56
C SER A 41 -52.59 2.97 9.86
N ALA A 42 -51.60 3.86 9.80
CA ALA A 42 -51.55 4.93 8.81
C ALA A 42 -50.19 4.83 8.10
N ALA A 43 -50.16 4.05 7.03
CA ALA A 43 -49.09 4.07 6.05
C ALA A 43 -49.24 5.38 5.25
N SER A 44 -48.41 6.39 5.53
CA SER A 44 -48.29 7.54 4.63
C SER A 44 -47.48 7.12 3.40
N ARG A 45 -48.20 6.75 2.33
CA ARG A 45 -47.66 6.65 0.98
C ARG A 45 -47.16 8.03 0.54
N TRP A 46 -45.85 8.18 0.36
CA TRP A 46 -45.31 9.28 -0.41
C TRP A 46 -45.33 8.88 -1.89
N SER A 47 -46.38 9.29 -2.61
CA SER A 47 -46.44 9.17 -4.07
C SER A 47 -45.67 10.31 -4.71
N TRP A 48 -44.59 10.00 -5.42
CA TRP A 48 -43.97 10.94 -6.36
C TRP A 48 -44.80 11.00 -7.64
N THR A 49 -45.71 11.96 -7.75
CA THR A 49 -46.25 12.39 -9.04
C THR A 49 -45.30 13.41 -9.66
N SER A 50 -44.60 13.03 -10.73
CA SER A 50 -43.80 13.97 -11.52
C SER A 50 -44.73 14.92 -12.28
N ARG A 51 -44.86 16.17 -11.80
CA ARG A 51 -45.34 17.26 -12.65
C ARG A 51 -44.15 17.80 -13.45
N ARG A 52 -44.14 17.51 -14.74
CA ARG A 52 -43.30 18.21 -15.72
C ARG A 52 -43.73 19.67 -15.75
N THR A 53 -42.94 20.56 -15.18
CA THR A 53 -42.94 21.98 -15.53
C THR A 53 -41.65 22.27 -16.28
N THR A 54 -41.81 22.81 -17.49
CA THR A 54 -40.76 23.31 -18.38
C THR A 54 -39.80 24.25 -17.65
N PRO A 55 -38.48 24.22 -17.93
CA PRO A 55 -37.55 25.12 -17.25
C PRO A 55 -37.72 26.53 -17.81
N ALA A 56 -38.10 27.46 -16.94
CA ALA A 56 -37.87 28.88 -17.17
C ALA A 56 -36.36 29.13 -17.06
N THR A 57 -35.79 29.70 -18.11
CA THR A 57 -34.40 30.17 -18.20
C THR A 57 -34.17 31.21 -17.11
N THR A 58 -33.72 30.75 -15.93
CA THR A 58 -33.23 31.64 -14.89
C THR A 58 -31.72 31.61 -15.01
N THR A 59 -31.17 32.66 -15.59
CA THR A 59 -29.74 32.94 -15.56
C THR A 59 -29.34 32.99 -14.09
N ARG A 60 -28.77 31.89 -13.58
CA ARG A 60 -28.15 31.87 -12.27
C ARG A 60 -26.94 32.81 -12.39
N ALA A 61 -27.10 34.03 -11.88
CA ALA A 61 -25.98 34.91 -11.62
C ALA A 61 -24.97 34.08 -10.82
N SER A 62 -23.75 33.93 -11.34
CA SER A 62 -22.64 33.34 -10.62
C SER A 62 -22.43 34.16 -9.36
N THR A 63 -22.96 33.70 -8.24
CA THR A 63 -22.54 34.19 -6.93
C THR A 63 -21.05 33.96 -6.86
N ALA A 64 -20.27 35.04 -6.90
CA ALA A 64 -18.83 35.02 -6.77
C ALA A 64 -18.46 34.12 -5.58
N ARG A 65 -17.63 33.10 -5.82
CA ARG A 65 -16.96 32.36 -4.76
C ARG A 65 -16.31 33.41 -3.88
N SER A 66 -16.67 33.45 -2.59
CA SER A 66 -15.96 34.26 -1.62
C SER A 66 -14.47 33.92 -1.74
N THR A 67 -13.64 34.89 -2.11
CA THR A 67 -12.20 34.72 -2.34
C THR A 67 -11.41 34.66 -1.03
N THR A 68 -12.09 34.74 0.11
CA THR A 68 -11.51 34.69 1.44
C THR A 68 -12.49 34.06 2.44
N THR A 69 -12.18 32.85 2.91
CA THR A 69 -12.78 32.33 4.14
C THR A 69 -12.05 32.97 5.33
N PRO A 70 -12.75 33.61 6.28
CA PRO A 70 -12.13 34.08 7.52
C PRO A 70 -11.40 32.90 8.18
N GLY A 71 -10.07 32.99 8.31
CA GLY A 71 -9.21 31.94 8.87
C GLY A 71 -8.30 31.22 7.87
N GLY A 72 -8.52 31.34 6.55
CA GLY A 72 -7.63 30.76 5.54
C GLY A 72 -7.52 29.24 5.57
N TYR A 73 -8.60 28.56 6.00
CA TYR A 73 -8.65 27.10 6.18
C TYR A 73 -8.71 26.31 4.87
N PHE A 74 -9.03 26.97 3.76
CA PHE A 74 -9.17 26.35 2.44
C PHE A 74 -8.33 27.14 1.43
N HIS A 75 -7.83 26.44 0.41
CA HIS A 75 -7.29 27.09 -0.78
C HIS A 75 -8.44 27.75 -1.58
N HIS A 76 -8.17 28.91 -2.16
CA HIS A 76 -9.11 29.69 -2.99
C HIS A 76 -8.66 29.71 -4.46
N GLU A 77 -8.10 28.60 -4.91
CA GLU A 77 -7.63 28.41 -6.26
C GLU A 77 -8.74 27.92 -7.20
N LYS A 78 -8.49 28.03 -8.51
CA LYS A 78 -9.38 27.45 -9.54
C LYS A 78 -9.44 25.93 -9.45
N ASN A 79 -10.36 25.30 -10.18
CA ASN A 79 -10.40 23.85 -10.32
C ASN A 79 -9.22 23.33 -11.15
N ILE A 80 -8.77 22.10 -10.86
CA ILE A 80 -7.69 21.44 -11.59
C ILE A 80 -8.04 21.34 -13.08
N THR A 81 -7.25 21.97 -13.94
CA THR A 81 -7.35 21.82 -15.40
C THR A 81 -6.19 21.03 -16.02
N ASP A 82 -5.06 20.95 -15.31
CA ASP A 82 -3.90 20.15 -15.70
C ASP A 82 -3.61 19.15 -14.59
N ARG A 83 -3.73 17.86 -14.92
CA ARG A 83 -3.55 16.75 -13.98
C ARG A 83 -2.09 16.29 -13.85
N TYR A 84 -1.18 16.91 -14.60
CA TYR A 84 0.25 16.57 -14.63
C TYR A 84 1.14 17.68 -14.06
N GLY A 85 0.58 18.87 -13.82
CA GLY A 85 1.27 19.97 -13.17
C GLY A 85 1.21 19.86 -11.64
N ARG A 86 2.36 19.82 -10.96
CA ARG A 86 2.46 19.68 -9.49
C ARG A 86 1.65 20.73 -8.71
N TYR A 87 1.80 22.01 -9.07
CA TYR A 87 1.04 23.09 -8.43
C TYR A 87 -0.46 22.87 -8.58
N HIS A 88 -0.88 22.44 -9.78
CA HIS A 88 -2.29 22.26 -10.08
C HIS A 88 -2.83 21.13 -9.23
N VAL A 89 -2.22 19.96 -9.23
CA VAL A 89 -2.77 18.84 -8.47
C VAL A 89 -2.76 19.04 -6.96
N GLN A 90 -1.83 19.82 -6.39
CA GLN A 90 -1.68 20.00 -4.93
C GLN A 90 -2.37 21.22 -4.32
N TYR A 91 -2.65 22.27 -5.10
CA TYR A 91 -3.20 23.54 -4.58
C TYR A 91 -4.49 23.98 -5.27
N GLN A 92 -4.85 23.39 -6.42
CA GLN A 92 -6.12 23.69 -7.10
C GLN A 92 -7.23 22.74 -6.64
N THR A 93 -8.47 23.23 -6.74
CA THR A 93 -9.66 22.51 -6.29
C THR A 93 -9.86 21.22 -7.11
N LEU A 94 -9.92 20.07 -6.44
CA LEU A 94 -10.29 18.79 -7.06
C LEU A 94 -11.80 18.75 -7.30
N TYR A 95 -12.20 18.79 -8.58
CA TYR A 95 -13.60 19.00 -8.98
C TYR A 95 -14.17 20.25 -8.29
N ASP A 96 -15.27 20.09 -7.54
CA ASP A 96 -15.89 21.17 -6.76
C ASP A 96 -15.77 20.94 -5.23
N LEU A 97 -14.85 20.06 -4.81
CA LEU A 97 -14.58 19.78 -3.40
C LEU A 97 -13.76 20.91 -2.78
N ALA A 98 -14.20 21.45 -1.64
CA ALA A 98 -13.46 22.52 -0.95
C ALA A 98 -12.08 22.01 -0.50
N ASP A 99 -11.03 22.58 -1.08
CA ASP A 99 -9.65 22.12 -0.89
C ASP A 99 -9.07 22.67 0.41
N ILE A 100 -8.75 21.78 1.36
CA ILE A 100 -8.24 22.18 2.69
C ILE A 100 -6.82 22.70 2.54
N ASN A 101 -6.53 23.85 3.16
CA ASN A 101 -5.17 24.40 3.22
C ASN A 101 -4.40 23.72 4.36
N GLN A 102 -3.64 22.66 4.05
CA GLN A 102 -2.89 21.90 5.05
C GLN A 102 -1.70 22.67 5.62
N GLU A 103 -1.25 23.74 4.96
CA GLU A 103 -0.21 24.65 5.47
C GLU A 103 -0.74 25.58 6.57
N ASN A 104 -2.06 25.70 6.72
CA ASN A 104 -2.67 26.47 7.80
C ASN A 104 -2.46 25.76 9.15
N PRO A 105 -1.85 26.41 10.16
CA PRO A 105 -1.55 25.76 11.44
C PRO A 105 -2.77 25.18 12.16
N SER A 106 -3.94 25.79 11.99
CA SER A 106 -5.18 25.29 12.60
C SER A 106 -5.68 24.02 11.91
N MET A 107 -5.55 23.94 10.57
CA MET A 107 -5.95 22.75 9.80
C MET A 107 -4.95 21.61 9.98
N ASP A 108 -3.65 21.89 9.99
CA ASP A 108 -2.62 20.90 10.30
C ASP A 108 -2.88 20.22 11.65
N ALA A 109 -3.06 21.02 12.70
CA ALA A 109 -3.34 20.53 14.05
C ALA A 109 -4.65 19.73 14.11
N TYR A 110 -5.71 20.24 13.46
CA TYR A 110 -7.01 19.56 13.40
C TYR A 110 -6.92 18.18 12.73
N LEU A 111 -6.28 18.10 11.56
CA LEU A 111 -6.16 16.85 10.80
C LEU A 111 -5.32 15.81 11.54
N LYS A 112 -4.19 16.22 12.14
CA LYS A 112 -3.34 15.33 12.95
C LYS A 112 -4.05 14.85 14.20
N GLU A 113 -4.80 15.73 14.88
CA GLU A 113 -5.55 15.33 16.08
C GLU A 113 -6.73 14.40 15.74
N ALA A 114 -7.40 14.62 14.61
CA ALA A 114 -8.44 13.71 14.12
C ALA A 114 -7.88 12.31 13.88
N ALA A 115 -6.73 12.20 13.21
CA ALA A 115 -6.09 10.90 12.98
C ALA A 115 -5.62 10.24 14.29
N ARG A 116 -5.05 11.00 15.23
CA ARG A 116 -4.72 10.49 16.58
C ARG A 116 -5.94 10.04 17.37
N ALA A 117 -7.08 10.70 17.19
CA ALA A 117 -8.33 10.23 17.79
C ALA A 117 -8.66 8.82 17.29
N PHE A 118 -8.57 8.56 15.98
CA PHE A 118 -8.75 7.22 15.44
C PHE A 118 -7.72 6.21 15.99
N GLN A 119 -6.45 6.58 16.14
CA GLN A 119 -5.44 5.70 16.77
C GLN A 119 -5.80 5.36 18.23
N ARG A 120 -6.23 6.35 19.02
CA ARG A 120 -6.70 6.13 20.41
C ARG A 120 -7.96 5.25 20.47
N HIS A 121 -8.73 5.20 19.39
CA HIS A 121 -9.86 4.29 19.22
C HIS A 121 -9.47 2.92 18.63
N GLY A 122 -8.18 2.66 18.39
CA GLY A 122 -7.66 1.35 17.97
C GLY A 122 -7.51 1.17 16.46
N ALA A 123 -7.45 2.24 15.66
CA ALA A 123 -7.12 2.13 14.24
C ALA A 123 -5.65 1.71 14.03
N ASP A 124 -5.41 0.64 13.29
CA ASP A 124 -4.07 0.09 13.01
C ASP A 124 -3.32 0.78 11.84
N GLY A 125 -4.05 1.51 11.00
CA GLY A 125 -3.51 2.09 9.78
C GLY A 125 -4.45 3.08 9.10
N PHE A 126 -3.91 3.83 8.14
CA PHE A 126 -4.62 4.87 7.39
C PHE A 126 -4.35 4.72 5.89
N ARG A 127 -5.44 4.71 5.11
CA ARG A 127 -5.41 4.91 3.66
C ARG A 127 -5.64 6.38 3.36
N LEU A 128 -4.63 7.10 2.92
CA LEU A 128 -4.73 8.51 2.53
C LEU A 128 -5.35 8.64 1.14
N ASP A 129 -6.55 9.23 1.10
CA ASP A 129 -7.24 9.59 -0.14
C ASP A 129 -6.49 10.69 -0.90
N GLY A 130 -6.50 10.61 -2.24
CA GLY A 130 -5.94 11.66 -3.08
C GLY A 130 -4.50 12.05 -2.71
N MET A 131 -3.60 11.08 -2.48
CA MET A 131 -2.20 11.32 -2.09
C MET A 131 -1.48 12.28 -3.05
N LYS A 132 -1.80 12.23 -4.34
CA LYS A 132 -1.28 13.15 -5.37
C LYS A 132 -1.78 14.59 -5.20
N HIS A 133 -2.91 14.77 -4.52
CA HIS A 133 -3.62 16.03 -4.31
C HIS A 133 -3.32 16.72 -2.98
N VAL A 134 -2.48 16.12 -2.15
CA VAL A 134 -2.05 16.70 -0.88
C VAL A 134 -0.64 17.25 -1.02
N THR A 135 -0.37 18.38 -0.38
CA THR A 135 0.93 19.03 -0.49
C THR A 135 2.05 18.14 0.03
N TRP A 136 3.12 18.11 -0.75
CA TRP A 136 4.16 17.09 -0.61
C TRP A 136 4.87 17.08 0.75
N GLY A 137 5.11 18.24 1.33
CA GLY A 137 5.78 18.36 2.63
C GLY A 137 4.89 18.08 3.82
N TRP A 138 3.57 18.21 3.67
CA TRP A 138 2.65 17.96 4.76
C TRP A 138 2.55 16.47 5.06
N GLN A 139 2.52 15.62 4.03
CA GLN A 139 2.26 14.18 4.18
C GLN A 139 3.30 13.47 5.07
N PRO A 140 4.63 13.65 4.91
CA PRO A 140 5.60 13.04 5.83
C PRO A 140 5.47 13.56 7.27
N SER A 141 5.07 14.82 7.47
CA SER A 141 4.82 15.38 8.80
C SER A 141 3.59 14.77 9.45
N PHE A 142 2.57 14.44 8.65
CA PHE A 142 1.37 13.75 9.09
C PHE A 142 1.71 12.32 9.53
N VAL A 143 2.48 11.57 8.72
CA VAL A 143 2.95 10.22 9.08
C VAL A 143 3.79 10.26 10.36
N ASN A 144 4.76 11.16 10.45
CA ASN A 144 5.59 11.31 11.64
C ASN A 144 4.75 11.63 12.90
N ALA A 145 3.67 12.41 12.75
CA ALA A 145 2.77 12.72 13.86
C ALA A 145 2.02 11.49 14.38
N LEU A 146 1.70 10.52 13.50
CA LEU A 146 1.10 9.23 13.85
C LEU A 146 2.13 8.28 14.46
N ASP A 147 3.34 8.21 13.89
CA ASP A 147 4.43 7.38 14.40
C ASP A 147 4.84 7.77 15.82
N SER A 148 4.91 9.09 16.08
CA SER A 148 5.19 9.64 17.40
C SER A 148 4.10 9.37 18.46
N SER A 149 2.95 8.83 18.06
CA SER A 149 1.80 8.59 18.94
C SER A 149 1.34 7.12 18.99
N GLY A 150 2.19 6.19 18.54
CA GLY A 150 1.96 4.75 18.65
C GLY A 150 2.30 3.96 17.40
N GLY A 151 2.56 4.62 16.27
CA GLY A 151 2.80 3.95 14.99
C GLY A 151 1.50 3.53 14.31
N SER A 152 1.43 3.70 12.99
CA SER A 152 0.34 3.15 12.17
C SER A 152 0.85 2.92 10.76
N PHE A 153 0.38 1.86 10.10
CA PHE A 153 0.70 1.69 8.69
C PHE A 153 -0.04 2.74 7.86
N VAL A 154 0.68 3.58 7.12
CA VAL A 154 0.10 4.61 6.25
C VAL A 154 0.41 4.30 4.80
N PHE A 155 -0.61 4.32 3.95
CA PHE A 155 -0.44 4.22 2.50
C PHE A 155 -1.41 5.16 1.79
N GLY A 156 -1.01 5.73 0.66
CA GLY A 156 -1.84 6.66 -0.09
C GLY A 156 -2.41 6.11 -1.39
N GLU A 157 -3.42 6.77 -1.92
CA GLU A 157 -3.83 6.62 -3.31
C GLU A 157 -3.12 7.66 -4.19
N TRP A 158 -2.14 7.19 -4.95
CA TRP A 158 -1.58 7.94 -6.06
C TRP A 158 -2.11 7.35 -7.37
N TYR A 159 -3.30 7.78 -7.79
CA TYR A 159 -3.90 7.30 -9.04
C TYR A 159 -3.03 7.72 -10.22
N LEU A 160 -2.43 6.78 -10.95
CA LEU A 160 -1.61 7.11 -12.13
C LEU A 160 -2.50 7.30 -13.36
N GLU A 161 -2.27 8.38 -14.09
CA GLU A 161 -2.97 8.64 -15.35
C GLU A 161 -1.98 8.68 -16.50
N ASP A 162 -2.27 7.93 -17.56
CA ASP A 162 -1.50 8.07 -18.81
C ASP A 162 -1.66 9.51 -19.33
N PRO A 163 -0.57 10.21 -19.67
CA PRO A 163 -0.67 11.53 -20.28
C PRO A 163 -1.39 11.41 -21.63
N PRO A 164 -2.28 12.37 -21.99
CA PRO A 164 -2.92 12.35 -23.28
C PRO A 164 -1.85 12.43 -24.37
N VAL A 165 -1.81 11.45 -25.27
CA VAL A 165 -0.87 11.47 -26.39
C VAL A 165 -1.35 12.54 -27.38
N ARG A 166 -0.74 13.74 -27.33
CA ARG A 166 -1.13 14.89 -28.14
C ARG A 166 -0.18 15.06 -29.33
N GLY A 167 -0.76 14.95 -30.54
CA GLY A 167 -0.04 15.20 -31.79
C GLY A 167 0.68 13.98 -32.35
N TRP A 168 0.94 14.03 -33.67
CA TRP A 168 1.41 12.89 -34.43
C TRP A 168 2.82 12.43 -34.04
N TRP A 169 3.70 13.35 -33.65
CA TRP A 169 5.07 13.04 -33.21
C TRP A 169 5.11 12.25 -31.90
N GLN A 170 4.24 12.58 -30.92
CA GLN A 170 4.18 11.83 -29.66
C GLN A 170 3.62 10.41 -29.88
N ARG A 171 2.65 10.27 -30.78
CA ARG A 171 2.11 8.96 -31.21
C ARG A 171 3.17 8.12 -31.90
N LEU A 172 3.94 8.73 -32.81
CA LEU A 172 5.04 8.06 -33.48
C LEU A 172 6.15 7.67 -32.50
N LYS A 173 6.49 8.53 -31.53
CA LYS A 173 7.50 8.23 -30.51
C LYS A 173 7.06 7.08 -29.60
N ALA A 174 5.80 7.07 -29.16
CA ALA A 174 5.22 5.96 -28.39
C ALA A 174 5.23 4.65 -29.20
N PHE A 175 4.83 4.70 -30.47
CA PHE A 175 4.84 3.57 -31.39
C PHE A 175 6.25 3.02 -31.63
N LEU A 176 7.21 3.86 -31.99
CA LEU A 176 8.60 3.45 -32.20
C LEU A 176 9.20 2.86 -30.91
N ARG A 177 8.92 3.46 -29.74
CA ARG A 177 9.41 2.94 -28.46
C ARG A 177 8.85 1.54 -28.20
N SER A 178 7.57 1.31 -28.49
CA SER A 178 6.93 -0.02 -28.33
C SER A 178 7.55 -1.13 -29.20
N ILE A 179 8.21 -0.78 -30.31
CA ILE A 179 8.83 -1.74 -31.23
C ILE A 179 10.29 -2.04 -30.85
N PHE A 180 11.03 -1.03 -30.37
CA PHE A 180 12.49 -1.12 -30.27
C PHE A 180 13.05 -1.18 -28.84
N SER A 181 12.22 -1.17 -27.80
CA SER A 181 12.70 -1.17 -26.41
C SER A 181 11.95 -2.17 -25.52
N SER A 182 12.69 -3.07 -24.88
CA SER A 182 12.17 -3.93 -23.81
C SER A 182 11.68 -3.12 -22.59
N ASP A 183 12.30 -1.97 -22.33
CA ASP A 183 11.85 -0.98 -21.34
C ASP A 183 10.54 -0.27 -21.76
N ALA A 184 10.09 -0.41 -23.01
CA ALA A 184 8.85 0.24 -23.45
C ALA A 184 7.62 -0.33 -22.74
N GLN A 185 7.59 -1.63 -22.46
CA GLN A 185 6.47 -2.26 -21.76
C GLN A 185 6.35 -1.76 -20.31
N SER A 186 7.46 -1.68 -19.55
CA SER A 186 7.40 -1.06 -18.21
C SER A 186 7.10 0.43 -18.29
N SER A 187 7.65 1.15 -19.29
CA SER A 187 7.46 2.61 -19.45
C SER A 187 6.00 3.02 -19.65
N LYS A 188 5.15 2.12 -20.14
CA LYS A 188 3.70 2.34 -20.26
C LYS A 188 3.06 2.59 -18.88
N TYR A 189 3.46 1.84 -17.86
CA TYR A 189 2.86 1.91 -16.51
C TYR A 189 3.43 3.02 -15.63
N VAL A 190 4.53 3.63 -16.08
CA VAL A 190 5.26 4.70 -15.37
C VAL A 190 5.35 5.96 -16.22
N SER A 191 4.38 6.13 -17.12
CA SER A 191 4.32 7.20 -18.12
C SER A 191 3.84 8.54 -17.54
N ASP A 192 3.13 8.51 -16.40
CA ASP A 192 2.70 9.69 -15.65
C ASP A 192 3.95 10.55 -15.32
N PRO A 193 3.99 11.82 -15.75
CA PRO A 193 5.11 12.74 -15.46
C PRO A 193 5.43 12.88 -13.95
N LEU A 194 4.47 12.58 -13.07
CA LEU A 194 4.61 12.62 -11.63
C LEU A 194 4.88 11.24 -11.00
N TYR A 195 5.13 10.20 -11.80
CA TYR A 195 5.49 8.88 -11.26
C TYR A 195 6.77 8.93 -10.40
N ARG A 196 7.79 9.68 -10.85
CA ARG A 196 9.04 9.84 -10.09
C ARG A 196 8.81 10.55 -8.75
N ASP A 197 7.82 11.43 -8.69
CA ASP A 197 7.36 12.03 -7.44
C ASP A 197 6.78 10.93 -6.54
N ALA A 198 5.80 10.14 -7.01
CA ALA A 198 5.23 9.04 -6.22
C ALA A 198 6.31 8.10 -5.64
N VAL A 199 7.28 7.69 -6.48
CA VAL A 199 8.44 6.87 -6.06
C VAL A 199 9.23 7.53 -4.94
N LYS A 200 9.58 8.81 -5.09
CA LYS A 200 10.36 9.53 -4.08
C LYS A 200 9.59 9.71 -2.78
N LEU A 201 8.29 9.98 -2.84
CA LEU A 201 7.44 10.08 -1.65
C LEU A 201 7.31 8.73 -0.92
N VAL A 202 7.15 7.62 -1.64
CA VAL A 202 7.17 6.28 -1.04
C VAL A 202 8.53 5.94 -0.44
N ASN A 203 9.63 6.28 -1.12
CA ASN A 203 10.97 5.95 -0.64
C ASN A 203 11.41 6.80 0.57
N ARG A 204 10.87 8.01 0.76
CA ARG A 204 11.35 8.96 1.78
C ARG A 204 10.30 9.52 2.74
N GLY A 205 9.02 9.45 2.39
CA GLY A 205 7.94 10.09 3.13
C GLY A 205 7.37 9.28 4.29
N GLY A 206 7.95 8.12 4.61
CA GLY A 206 7.48 7.25 5.70
C GLY A 206 6.22 6.44 5.40
N MET A 207 5.52 6.70 4.28
CA MET A 207 4.32 5.96 3.86
C MET A 207 4.53 5.13 2.59
N SER A 208 3.57 4.24 2.32
CA SER A 208 3.48 3.47 1.08
C SER A 208 2.37 4.02 0.14
N MET A 209 2.05 3.30 -0.93
CA MET A 209 0.96 3.64 -1.85
C MET A 209 0.26 2.41 -2.45
N HIS A 210 -0.92 2.64 -2.99
CA HIS A 210 -1.58 1.73 -3.92
C HIS A 210 -0.73 1.48 -5.16
N ASN A 211 -0.56 0.21 -5.51
CA ASN A 211 0.19 -0.21 -6.68
C ASN A 211 -0.67 -0.22 -7.96
N PHE A 212 -1.01 0.97 -8.46
CA PHE A 212 -1.73 1.14 -9.74
C PHE A 212 -1.01 0.56 -10.97
N PRO A 213 0.34 0.65 -11.09
CA PRO A 213 1.07 -0.02 -12.15
C PRO A 213 0.76 -1.52 -12.19
N LEU A 214 0.97 -2.22 -11.07
CA LEU A 214 0.76 -3.66 -11.00
C LEU A 214 -0.70 -4.03 -11.17
N ASN A 215 -1.62 -3.21 -10.63
CA ASN A 215 -3.04 -3.36 -10.87
C ASN A 215 -3.37 -3.35 -12.37
N THR A 216 -2.89 -2.36 -13.11
CA THR A 216 -3.18 -2.20 -14.55
C THR A 216 -2.63 -3.38 -15.34
N ALA A 217 -1.39 -3.78 -15.08
CA ALA A 217 -0.78 -4.94 -15.74
C ALA A 217 -1.50 -6.25 -15.39
N THR A 218 -1.91 -6.43 -14.12
CA THR A 218 -2.70 -7.59 -13.67
C THR A 218 -4.03 -7.66 -14.43
N ARG A 219 -4.73 -6.52 -14.56
CA ARG A 219 -5.98 -6.44 -15.32
C ARG A 219 -5.80 -6.71 -16.80
N ASN A 220 -4.70 -6.28 -17.41
CA ASN A 220 -4.43 -6.56 -18.82
C ASN A 220 -4.13 -8.05 -19.07
N VAL A 221 -3.41 -8.72 -18.15
CA VAL A 221 -3.03 -10.14 -18.30
C VAL A 221 -4.19 -11.08 -17.97
N PHE A 222 -4.95 -10.79 -16.90
CA PHE A 222 -6.04 -11.65 -16.45
C PHE A 222 -7.43 -11.17 -16.91
N GLY A 223 -7.56 -9.99 -17.48
CA GLY A 223 -8.76 -9.50 -18.14
C GLY A 223 -8.46 -9.08 -19.59
N PRO A 224 -9.32 -8.29 -20.24
CA PRO A 224 -9.00 -7.66 -21.50
C PRO A 224 -7.80 -6.71 -21.35
N PRO A 225 -6.83 -6.69 -22.30
CA PRO A 225 -6.87 -7.30 -23.63
C PRO A 225 -6.26 -8.73 -23.72
N ASP A 226 -6.06 -9.43 -22.60
CA ASP A 226 -5.40 -10.75 -22.53
C ASP A 226 -3.91 -10.72 -22.89
N ALA A 227 -3.19 -9.77 -22.29
CA ALA A 227 -1.74 -9.63 -22.45
C ALA A 227 -0.97 -10.85 -21.88
N GLY A 228 0.27 -11.04 -22.35
CA GLY A 228 1.16 -12.09 -21.87
C GLY A 228 1.86 -11.75 -20.54
N PHE A 229 2.34 -12.75 -19.82
CA PHE A 229 2.96 -12.55 -18.50
C PHE A 229 4.28 -11.77 -18.50
N ARG A 230 4.92 -11.61 -19.66
CA ARG A 230 6.09 -10.73 -19.79
C ARG A 230 5.79 -9.28 -19.39
N GLU A 231 4.55 -8.85 -19.51
CA GLU A 231 4.10 -7.53 -19.06
C GLU A 231 4.23 -7.37 -17.54
N LEU A 232 3.76 -8.36 -16.77
CA LEU A 232 3.87 -8.40 -15.31
C LEU A 232 5.32 -8.55 -14.86
N ASP A 233 6.08 -9.45 -15.50
CA ASP A 233 7.49 -9.70 -15.16
C ASP A 233 8.37 -8.45 -15.34
N THR A 234 8.19 -7.76 -16.47
CA THR A 234 8.91 -6.52 -16.78
C THR A 234 8.58 -5.41 -15.79
N LEU A 235 7.32 -5.30 -15.37
CA LEU A 235 6.90 -4.32 -14.38
C LEU A 235 7.44 -4.64 -12.98
N LEU A 236 7.37 -5.89 -12.53
CA LEU A 236 7.92 -6.32 -11.24
C LEU A 236 9.44 -6.06 -11.17
N GLY A 237 10.17 -6.27 -12.27
CA GLY A 237 11.58 -5.91 -12.39
C GLY A 237 11.84 -4.40 -12.41
N ARG A 238 10.87 -3.59 -12.82
CA ARG A 238 10.95 -2.13 -12.72
C ARG A 238 10.69 -1.65 -11.28
N GLU A 239 9.66 -2.16 -10.62
CA GLU A 239 9.36 -1.83 -9.22
C GLU A 239 10.50 -2.20 -8.28
N ALA A 240 11.20 -3.30 -8.54
CA ALA A 240 12.41 -3.71 -7.82
C ALA A 240 13.54 -2.66 -7.85
N ARG A 241 13.59 -1.85 -8.91
CA ARG A 241 14.59 -0.78 -9.08
C ARG A 241 14.10 0.54 -8.51
N ASP A 242 12.82 0.84 -8.68
CA ASP A 242 12.25 2.15 -8.32
C ASP A 242 11.96 2.25 -6.82
N PHE A 243 11.43 1.20 -6.20
CA PHE A 243 10.97 1.22 -4.81
C PHE A 243 11.92 0.50 -3.88
N ALA A 244 12.50 1.23 -2.92
CA ALA A 244 13.34 0.66 -1.87
C ALA A 244 12.55 -0.27 -0.93
N ARG A 245 11.22 -0.07 -0.84
CA ARG A 245 10.29 -0.80 0.03
C ARG A 245 9.11 -1.36 -0.77
N ARG A 246 9.40 -2.06 -1.87
CA ARG A 246 8.36 -2.63 -2.75
C ARG A 246 7.42 -3.60 -2.02
N ASP A 247 7.89 -4.23 -0.94
CA ASP A 247 7.13 -5.13 -0.07
C ASP A 247 6.02 -4.41 0.72
N GLU A 248 6.08 -3.08 0.82
CA GLU A 248 5.05 -2.25 1.46
C GLU A 248 3.99 -1.73 0.48
N LEU A 249 4.21 -1.84 -0.85
CA LEU A 249 3.22 -1.40 -1.85
C LEU A 249 1.92 -2.18 -1.70
N VAL A 250 0.77 -1.52 -1.82
CA VAL A 250 -0.54 -2.17 -1.66
C VAL A 250 -1.07 -2.64 -3.01
N ASN A 251 -1.05 -3.95 -3.24
CA ASN A 251 -1.46 -4.59 -4.49
C ASN A 251 -2.95 -4.91 -4.49
N PHE A 252 -3.62 -4.74 -5.62
CA PHE A 252 -5.05 -4.99 -5.77
C PHE A 252 -5.39 -5.28 -7.24
N ILE A 253 -6.47 -6.01 -7.48
CA ILE A 253 -6.96 -6.37 -8.84
C ILE A 253 -8.01 -5.36 -9.32
N ASP A 254 -8.86 -4.92 -8.39
CA ASP A 254 -9.86 -3.90 -8.55
C ASP A 254 -10.07 -3.17 -7.22
N ASN A 255 -10.77 -2.03 -7.27
CA ASN A 255 -11.12 -1.23 -6.11
C ASN A 255 -12.41 -0.44 -6.38
N HIS A 256 -12.68 0.56 -5.55
CA HIS A 256 -13.87 1.38 -5.60
C HIS A 256 -13.90 2.42 -6.72
N ASP A 257 -12.81 2.63 -7.46
CA ASP A 257 -12.68 3.66 -8.51
C ASP A 257 -12.44 3.08 -9.91
N MET A 258 -12.58 1.77 -10.05
CA MET A 258 -12.51 1.08 -11.34
C MET A 258 -13.55 -0.04 -11.44
N PRO A 259 -13.91 -0.46 -12.67
CA PRO A 259 -14.73 -1.64 -12.84
C PRO A 259 -14.10 -2.87 -12.21
N ARG A 260 -14.93 -3.69 -11.56
CA ARG A 260 -14.50 -5.00 -11.07
C ARG A 260 -13.97 -5.86 -12.20
N LEU A 261 -13.01 -6.73 -11.93
CA LEU A 261 -12.40 -7.56 -12.99
C LEU A 261 -13.47 -8.38 -13.74
N LEU A 262 -14.45 -8.94 -13.00
CA LEU A 262 -15.56 -9.70 -13.58
C LEU A 262 -16.50 -8.86 -14.46
N SER A 263 -16.59 -7.55 -14.23
CA SER A 263 -17.34 -6.65 -15.13
C SER A 263 -16.59 -6.33 -16.43
N LEU A 264 -15.27 -6.54 -16.46
CA LEU A 264 -14.51 -6.48 -17.72
C LEU A 264 -14.62 -7.79 -18.50
N ALA A 265 -14.59 -8.92 -17.79
CA ALA A 265 -14.80 -10.26 -18.32
C ALA A 265 -15.22 -11.21 -17.19
N ASP A 266 -16.41 -11.80 -17.30
CA ASP A 266 -16.91 -12.79 -16.32
C ASP A 266 -16.19 -14.15 -16.50
N ASP A 267 -14.91 -14.17 -16.14
CA ASP A 267 -14.05 -15.35 -16.14
C ASP A 267 -13.49 -15.59 -14.73
N ARG A 268 -14.16 -16.48 -13.99
CA ARG A 268 -13.80 -16.79 -12.61
C ARG A 268 -12.45 -17.49 -12.49
N HIS A 269 -12.04 -18.25 -13.49
CA HIS A 269 -10.72 -18.90 -13.49
C HIS A 269 -9.61 -17.86 -13.57
N ARG A 270 -9.79 -16.83 -14.42
CA ARG A 270 -8.86 -15.71 -14.49
C ARG A 270 -8.87 -14.86 -13.23
N LEU A 271 -10.02 -14.67 -12.59
CA LEU A 271 -10.08 -14.05 -11.26
C LEU A 271 -9.29 -14.85 -10.21
N HIS A 272 -9.41 -16.19 -10.19
CA HIS A 272 -8.63 -17.03 -9.28
C HIS A 272 -7.13 -16.91 -9.53
N ALA A 273 -6.71 -16.91 -10.80
CA ALA A 273 -5.32 -16.72 -11.17
C ALA A 273 -4.79 -15.33 -10.76
N ALA A 274 -5.58 -14.27 -10.94
CA ALA A 274 -5.25 -12.91 -10.51
C ALA A 274 -5.16 -12.81 -8.98
N LEU A 275 -6.09 -13.42 -8.23
CA LEU A 275 -6.07 -13.49 -6.77
C LEU A 275 -4.83 -14.20 -6.27
N ALA A 276 -4.52 -15.37 -6.84
CA ALA A 276 -3.31 -16.10 -6.51
C ALA A 276 -2.08 -15.22 -6.74
N PHE A 277 -1.98 -14.59 -7.91
CA PHE A 277 -0.88 -13.68 -8.25
C PHE A 277 -0.70 -12.57 -7.20
N VAL A 278 -1.72 -11.76 -6.90
CA VAL A 278 -1.57 -10.64 -5.95
C VAL A 278 -1.31 -11.11 -4.52
N LEU A 279 -1.81 -12.29 -4.12
CA LEU A 279 -1.58 -12.85 -2.79
C LEU A 279 -0.14 -13.38 -2.61
N THR A 280 0.53 -13.76 -3.70
CA THR A 280 1.87 -14.37 -3.66
C THR A 280 3.00 -13.53 -4.28
N THR A 281 2.73 -12.31 -4.76
CA THR A 281 3.77 -11.35 -5.20
C THR A 281 4.25 -10.42 -4.06
N PRO A 282 5.41 -9.72 -4.23
CA PRO A 282 5.86 -8.70 -3.29
C PRO A 282 4.84 -7.57 -3.16
N GLY A 283 4.67 -7.02 -1.96
CA GLY A 283 3.63 -6.01 -1.67
C GLY A 283 2.44 -6.60 -0.91
N ILE A 284 1.67 -5.76 -0.24
CA ILE A 284 0.54 -6.11 0.63
C ILE A 284 -0.74 -6.30 -0.23
N PRO A 285 -1.32 -7.51 -0.31
CA PRO A 285 -2.56 -7.71 -1.05
C PRO A 285 -3.77 -7.06 -0.36
N CYS A 286 -4.53 -6.28 -1.11
CA CYS A 286 -5.81 -5.69 -0.73
C CYS A 286 -6.91 -6.25 -1.64
N VAL A 287 -7.84 -7.01 -1.07
CA VAL A 287 -8.97 -7.62 -1.79
C VAL A 287 -10.21 -6.78 -1.56
N TYR A 288 -10.83 -6.30 -2.64
CA TYR A 288 -12.04 -5.50 -2.57
C TYR A 288 -13.25 -6.36 -2.16
N TYR A 289 -14.16 -5.81 -1.34
CA TYR A 289 -15.24 -6.60 -0.74
C TYR A 289 -16.10 -7.29 -1.81
N GLY A 290 -16.51 -8.53 -1.55
CA GLY A 290 -17.37 -9.29 -2.45
C GLY A 290 -16.66 -9.92 -3.63
N THR A 291 -15.36 -9.67 -3.84
CA THR A 291 -14.57 -10.37 -4.86
C THR A 291 -14.61 -11.89 -4.64
N GLU A 292 -14.56 -12.33 -3.38
CA GLU A 292 -14.71 -13.73 -2.99
C GLU A 292 -16.13 -14.29 -3.20
N GLN A 293 -17.12 -13.43 -3.40
CA GLN A 293 -18.50 -13.79 -3.77
C GLN A 293 -18.78 -13.64 -5.27
N TYR A 294 -17.77 -13.30 -6.07
CA TYR A 294 -17.92 -12.98 -7.50
C TYR A 294 -18.87 -11.79 -7.75
N LEU A 295 -18.91 -10.84 -6.82
CA LEU A 295 -19.75 -9.65 -6.89
C LEU A 295 -19.32 -8.78 -8.07
N HIS A 296 -20.27 -8.42 -8.93
CA HIS A 296 -20.10 -7.52 -10.07
C HIS A 296 -21.46 -6.96 -10.51
N ASP A 297 -21.45 -5.80 -11.17
CA ASP A 297 -22.62 -5.18 -11.82
C ASP A 297 -22.09 -4.48 -13.07
N ASP A 298 -22.55 -4.94 -14.23
CA ASP A 298 -21.99 -4.55 -15.53
C ASP A 298 -22.69 -3.34 -16.12
N THR A 299 -23.64 -2.77 -15.39
CA THR A 299 -24.35 -1.55 -15.79
C THR A 299 -23.33 -0.45 -16.07
N ALA A 300 -23.46 0.20 -17.24
CA ALA A 300 -22.53 1.23 -17.69
C ALA A 300 -21.04 0.82 -17.62
N GLY A 301 -20.74 -0.45 -17.93
CA GLY A 301 -19.39 -1.00 -17.92
C GLY A 301 -18.80 -1.21 -16.52
N GLY A 302 -19.65 -1.23 -15.49
CA GLY A 302 -19.26 -1.47 -14.09
C GLY A 302 -18.48 -0.32 -13.46
N THR A 303 -18.55 0.88 -14.03
CA THR A 303 -17.93 2.09 -13.45
C THR A 303 -18.69 2.57 -12.20
N ASP A 304 -18.11 3.46 -11.40
CA ASP A 304 -18.79 4.07 -10.23
C ASP A 304 -20.16 4.64 -10.64
N PRO A 305 -21.28 4.28 -9.95
CA PRO A 305 -21.37 3.54 -8.69
C PRO A 305 -21.60 2.04 -8.79
N TYR A 306 -21.64 1.46 -9.99
CA TYR A 306 -21.97 0.05 -10.21
C TYR A 306 -20.86 -0.90 -9.73
N ASN A 307 -19.63 -0.44 -9.51
CA ASN A 307 -18.60 -1.23 -8.81
C ASN A 307 -18.80 -1.32 -7.29
N ARG A 308 -19.78 -0.61 -6.71
CA ARG A 308 -20.10 -0.60 -5.28
C ARG A 308 -21.49 -1.21 -4.96
N PRO A 309 -21.87 -2.36 -5.54
CA PRO A 309 -23.18 -2.94 -5.28
C PRO A 309 -23.25 -3.51 -3.86
N MET A 310 -24.45 -3.57 -3.28
CA MET A 310 -24.63 -4.17 -1.97
C MET A 310 -24.10 -5.63 -1.97
N MET A 311 -23.34 -6.00 -0.93
CA MET A 311 -22.90 -7.37 -0.73
C MET A 311 -24.11 -8.32 -0.72
N ASN A 312 -24.11 -9.30 -1.62
CA ASN A 312 -25.29 -10.14 -1.89
C ASN A 312 -25.25 -11.50 -1.17
N SER A 313 -24.11 -11.89 -0.61
CA SER A 313 -23.85 -13.20 0.00
C SER A 313 -22.67 -13.10 0.97
N PHE A 314 -22.56 -14.06 1.90
CA PHE A 314 -21.42 -14.23 2.83
C PHE A 314 -20.93 -15.68 2.85
N SER A 315 -21.01 -16.38 1.72
CA SER A 315 -20.67 -17.80 1.62
C SER A 315 -19.17 -18.03 1.80
N THR A 316 -18.82 -18.98 2.67
CA THR A 316 -17.43 -19.44 2.87
C THR A 316 -17.06 -20.60 1.94
N ASP A 317 -17.98 -21.04 1.09
CA ASP A 317 -17.83 -22.24 0.26
C ASP A 317 -17.35 -21.92 -1.16
N THR A 318 -17.21 -20.65 -1.51
CA THR A 318 -16.75 -20.28 -2.85
C THR A 318 -15.27 -20.67 -3.03
N PRO A 319 -14.87 -21.11 -4.25
CA PRO A 319 -13.45 -21.35 -4.53
C PRO A 319 -12.56 -20.13 -4.25
N ALA A 320 -13.03 -18.93 -4.56
CA ALA A 320 -12.30 -17.69 -4.27
C ALA A 320 -12.10 -17.47 -2.76
N TYR A 321 -13.11 -17.71 -1.92
CA TYR A 321 -12.97 -17.62 -0.46
C TYR A 321 -11.93 -18.61 0.06
N SER A 322 -12.00 -19.88 -0.38
CA SER A 322 -11.02 -20.91 -0.01
C SER A 322 -9.60 -20.56 -0.44
N LEU A 323 -9.43 -20.04 -1.67
CA LEU A 323 -8.14 -19.58 -2.20
C LEU A 323 -7.55 -18.46 -1.33
N ILE A 324 -8.33 -17.41 -1.05
CA ILE A 324 -7.91 -16.28 -0.21
C ILE A 324 -7.57 -16.77 1.20
N SER A 325 -8.39 -17.64 1.78
CA SER A 325 -8.15 -18.20 3.12
C SER A 325 -6.84 -18.99 3.17
N ARG A 326 -6.54 -19.83 2.18
CA ARG A 326 -5.31 -20.63 2.13
C ARG A 326 -4.09 -19.76 1.88
N LEU A 327 -4.10 -18.90 0.87
CA LEU A 327 -2.92 -18.09 0.54
C LEU A 327 -2.65 -16.99 1.55
N SER A 328 -3.66 -16.41 2.19
CA SER A 328 -3.43 -15.49 3.32
C SER A 328 -2.81 -16.21 4.51
N ARG A 329 -3.18 -17.48 4.75
CA ARG A 329 -2.52 -18.32 5.76
C ARG A 329 -1.07 -18.61 5.39
N LEU A 330 -0.80 -19.04 4.16
CA LEU A 330 0.57 -19.25 3.68
C LEU A 330 1.40 -17.98 3.79
N ARG A 331 0.84 -16.81 3.49
CA ARG A 331 1.55 -15.53 3.59
C ARG A 331 1.94 -15.18 5.04
N ARG A 332 1.13 -15.59 6.03
CA ARG A 332 1.48 -15.46 7.46
C ARG A 332 2.51 -16.50 7.90
N GLU A 333 2.46 -17.71 7.35
CA GLU A 333 3.32 -18.83 7.74
C GLU A 333 4.67 -18.84 7.00
N ASN A 334 4.75 -18.25 5.81
CA ASN A 334 5.91 -18.26 4.94
C ASN A 334 6.31 -16.84 4.51
N PRO A 335 7.26 -16.22 5.22
CA PRO A 335 7.73 -14.86 4.93
C PRO A 335 8.53 -14.71 3.63
N ALA A 336 8.77 -15.76 2.85
CA ALA A 336 9.10 -15.57 1.44
C ALA A 336 8.01 -14.75 0.73
N LEU A 337 6.74 -14.96 1.07
CA LEU A 337 5.64 -14.19 0.49
C LEU A 337 5.60 -12.75 1.02
N ALA A 338 5.88 -12.55 2.31
CA ALA A 338 5.87 -11.22 2.92
C ALA A 338 7.05 -10.36 2.45
N TYR A 339 8.27 -10.92 2.40
CA TYR A 339 9.51 -10.15 2.30
C TYR A 339 10.45 -10.61 1.18
N GLY A 340 10.20 -11.78 0.60
CA GLY A 340 11.11 -12.39 -0.35
C GLY A 340 11.16 -11.69 -1.70
N ASP A 341 12.33 -11.72 -2.32
CA ASP A 341 12.48 -11.31 -3.70
C ASP A 341 11.71 -12.25 -4.62
N LEU A 342 11.27 -11.72 -5.77
CA LEU A 342 10.65 -12.48 -6.83
C LEU A 342 11.67 -12.76 -7.94
N THR A 343 11.83 -14.03 -8.31
CA THR A 343 12.63 -14.49 -9.46
C THR A 343 11.74 -15.26 -10.42
N ALA A 344 11.68 -14.85 -11.68
CA ALA A 344 11.01 -15.63 -12.71
C ALA A 344 11.77 -16.94 -12.99
N ARG A 345 11.03 -18.04 -13.11
CA ARG A 345 11.54 -19.36 -13.45
C ARG A 345 11.05 -19.84 -14.82
N GLU A 346 9.89 -19.35 -15.27
CA GLU A 346 9.35 -19.54 -16.62
C GLU A 346 8.43 -18.36 -16.95
N VAL A 347 8.56 -17.74 -18.14
CA VAL A 347 7.72 -16.62 -18.57
C VAL A 347 7.28 -16.82 -20.02
N GLY A 348 5.99 -17.08 -20.22
CA GLY A 348 5.34 -17.19 -21.52
C GLY A 348 4.13 -16.27 -21.63
N ASP A 349 3.38 -16.41 -22.72
CA ASP A 349 2.15 -15.65 -22.90
C ASP A 349 1.05 -16.12 -21.94
N ASP A 350 0.91 -17.44 -21.77
CA ASP A 350 -0.12 -18.04 -20.93
C ASP A 350 0.38 -18.68 -19.63
N VAL A 351 1.69 -18.80 -19.45
CA VAL A 351 2.29 -19.43 -18.26
C VAL A 351 3.29 -18.51 -17.59
N TYR A 352 3.19 -18.40 -16.26
CA TYR A 352 4.18 -17.76 -15.43
C TYR A 352 4.51 -18.64 -14.24
N VAL A 353 5.78 -19.00 -14.12
CA VAL A 353 6.32 -19.65 -12.93
C VAL A 353 7.31 -18.69 -12.31
N TYR A 354 7.10 -18.34 -11.05
CA TYR A 354 7.98 -17.47 -10.30
C TYR A 354 8.22 -18.01 -8.90
N GLU A 355 9.33 -17.60 -8.34
CA GLU A 355 9.78 -18.01 -7.02
C GLU A 355 9.88 -16.78 -6.13
N ARG A 356 9.27 -16.86 -4.96
CA ARG A 356 9.49 -15.94 -3.86
C ARG A 356 10.54 -16.54 -2.95
N ARG A 357 11.60 -15.80 -2.65
CA ARG A 357 12.67 -16.27 -1.80
C ARG A 357 13.07 -15.25 -0.75
N PHE A 358 13.04 -15.69 0.51
CA PHE A 358 13.59 -14.94 1.63
C PHE A 358 14.50 -15.87 2.43
N PHE A 359 15.81 -15.74 2.30
CA PHE A 359 16.78 -16.71 2.84
C PHE A 359 16.51 -18.16 2.42
N GLY A 360 16.23 -19.05 3.38
CA GLY A 360 15.89 -20.46 3.16
C GLY A 360 14.41 -20.69 2.86
N ASN A 361 13.61 -19.64 2.81
CA ASN A 361 12.17 -19.69 2.64
C ASN A 361 11.87 -19.49 1.19
N VAL A 362 11.18 -20.46 0.62
CA VAL A 362 10.94 -20.47 -0.80
C VAL A 362 9.47 -20.79 -1.00
N VAL A 363 8.81 -19.99 -1.83
CA VAL A 363 7.50 -20.32 -2.39
C VAL A 363 7.61 -20.27 -3.89
N LEU A 364 7.45 -21.41 -4.53
CA LEU A 364 7.34 -21.53 -5.97
C LEU A 364 5.86 -21.47 -6.36
N VAL A 365 5.52 -20.60 -7.30
CA VAL A 365 4.16 -20.41 -7.80
C VAL A 365 4.15 -20.61 -9.30
N ALA A 366 3.19 -21.39 -9.80
CA ALA A 366 2.96 -21.59 -11.23
C ALA A 366 1.50 -21.24 -11.57
N ILE A 367 1.31 -20.43 -12.62
CA ILE A 367 0.00 -20.01 -13.10
C ILE A 367 -0.07 -20.31 -14.61
N ASN A 368 -1.13 -21.01 -15.04
CA ASN A 368 -1.52 -21.13 -16.43
C ASN A 368 -2.87 -20.44 -16.64
N LYS A 369 -2.87 -19.30 -17.34
CA LYS A 369 -4.11 -18.56 -17.65
C LYS A 369 -4.83 -19.06 -18.92
N SER A 370 -4.21 -19.97 -19.67
CA SER A 370 -4.82 -20.53 -20.87
C SER A 370 -6.13 -21.24 -20.55
N ARG A 371 -7.11 -21.08 -21.44
CA ARG A 371 -8.42 -21.74 -21.33
C ARG A 371 -8.39 -23.21 -21.71
N ASP A 372 -7.59 -23.51 -22.73
CA ASP A 372 -7.66 -24.80 -23.42
C ASP A 372 -6.30 -25.51 -23.44
N SER A 373 -5.20 -24.77 -23.31
CA SER A 373 -3.86 -25.31 -23.53
C SER A 373 -3.15 -25.65 -22.22
N PRO A 374 -2.87 -26.94 -21.93
CA PRO A 374 -1.91 -27.29 -20.89
C PRO A 374 -0.50 -26.90 -21.32
N TYR A 375 0.40 -26.80 -20.35
CA TYR A 375 1.82 -26.49 -20.59
C TYR A 375 2.72 -27.53 -19.94
N ASP A 376 3.69 -28.06 -20.71
CA ASP A 376 4.68 -28.99 -20.18
C ASP A 376 5.87 -28.21 -19.62
N LEU A 377 5.99 -28.12 -18.29
CA LEU A 377 7.15 -27.54 -17.63
C LEU A 377 8.29 -28.57 -17.61
N ARG A 378 9.39 -28.24 -18.29
CA ARG A 378 10.57 -29.11 -18.42
C ARG A 378 11.82 -28.38 -17.96
N ALA A 379 12.70 -29.08 -17.25
CA ALA A 379 13.98 -28.54 -16.78
C ALA A 379 13.87 -27.29 -15.88
N LEU A 380 12.73 -27.08 -15.23
CA LEU A 380 12.51 -25.98 -14.29
C LEU A 380 13.50 -26.06 -13.12
N LYS A 381 14.01 -24.91 -12.70
CA LYS A 381 14.91 -24.78 -11.55
C LYS A 381 14.25 -24.02 -10.40
N THR A 382 14.61 -24.38 -9.18
CA THR A 382 14.06 -23.78 -7.95
C THR A 382 15.08 -23.81 -6.81
N ALA A 383 14.93 -22.87 -5.88
CA ALA A 383 15.63 -22.88 -4.59
C ALA A 383 14.95 -23.77 -3.53
N LEU A 384 13.78 -24.36 -3.81
CA LEU A 384 13.15 -25.33 -2.92
C LEU A 384 14.14 -26.47 -2.62
N PRO A 385 14.33 -26.87 -1.35
CA PRO A 385 15.17 -28.03 -1.01
C PRO A 385 14.71 -29.31 -1.71
N PRO A 386 15.61 -30.27 -2.00
CA PRO A 386 15.22 -31.54 -2.62
C PRO A 386 14.23 -32.33 -1.77
N ALA A 387 13.00 -32.49 -2.25
CA ALA A 387 11.90 -33.21 -1.62
C ALA A 387 10.71 -33.31 -2.60
N ALA A 388 9.71 -34.12 -2.23
CA ALA A 388 8.38 -34.04 -2.82
C ALA A 388 7.60 -32.90 -2.16
N TYR A 389 6.94 -32.06 -2.96
CA TYR A 389 6.07 -31.00 -2.46
C TYR A 389 4.66 -31.21 -3.00
N GLU A 390 3.70 -31.36 -2.08
CA GLU A 390 2.28 -31.27 -2.41
C GLU A 390 1.91 -29.83 -2.77
N ASP A 391 0.93 -29.66 -3.66
CA ASP A 391 0.34 -28.35 -3.89
C ASP A 391 -0.34 -27.85 -2.61
N TYR A 392 0.04 -26.66 -2.13
CA TYR A 392 -0.52 -26.05 -0.93
C TYR A 392 -2.04 -25.79 -1.07
N LEU A 393 -2.52 -25.61 -2.31
CA LEU A 393 -3.95 -25.48 -2.60
C LEU A 393 -4.67 -26.84 -2.65
N GLY A 394 -3.96 -27.95 -2.45
CA GLY A 394 -4.51 -29.31 -2.40
C GLY A 394 -5.07 -29.79 -3.74
N GLY A 395 -4.59 -29.26 -4.86
CA GLY A 395 -5.07 -29.56 -6.20
C GLY A 395 -6.41 -28.91 -6.56
N ALA A 396 -6.97 -28.06 -5.69
CA ALA A 396 -8.25 -27.40 -5.92
C ALA A 396 -8.27 -26.51 -7.18
N PHE A 397 -7.09 -26.08 -7.62
CA PHE A 397 -6.87 -25.28 -8.82
C PHE A 397 -6.01 -26.02 -9.85
N GLY A 398 -6.17 -27.35 -9.95
CA GLY A 398 -5.66 -28.17 -11.05
C GLY A 398 -4.16 -28.50 -11.03
N ALA A 399 -3.36 -27.88 -10.15
CA ALA A 399 -1.96 -28.24 -9.98
C ALA A 399 -1.78 -29.60 -9.29
N SER A 400 -0.65 -30.25 -9.58
CA SER A 400 -0.26 -31.53 -9.00
C SER A 400 0.94 -31.36 -8.07
N LYS A 401 1.29 -32.41 -7.32
CA LYS A 401 2.56 -32.48 -6.59
C LYS A 401 3.76 -32.33 -7.54
N ILE A 402 4.87 -31.80 -7.02
CA ILE A 402 6.14 -31.73 -7.74
C ILE A 402 7.24 -32.50 -7.00
N GLU A 403 8.23 -32.96 -7.74
CA GLU A 403 9.41 -33.63 -7.19
C GLU A 403 10.64 -32.76 -7.46
N VAL A 404 11.33 -32.34 -6.39
CA VAL A 404 12.54 -31.52 -6.46
C VAL A 404 13.76 -32.38 -6.18
N THR A 405 14.71 -32.36 -7.11
CA THR A 405 15.96 -33.13 -7.08
C THR A 405 17.15 -32.20 -6.84
N ALA A 406 18.19 -32.73 -6.19
CA ALA A 406 19.40 -31.97 -5.90
C ALA A 406 20.06 -31.40 -7.16
N GLY A 407 20.36 -30.10 -7.13
CA GLY A 407 21.16 -29.40 -8.12
C GLY A 407 22.39 -28.74 -7.51
N ALA A 408 23.05 -27.88 -8.28
CA ALA A 408 24.23 -27.13 -7.84
C ALA A 408 23.87 -25.65 -7.56
N GLY A 409 24.57 -25.01 -6.63
CA GLY A 409 24.46 -23.56 -6.40
C GLY A 409 23.10 -23.07 -5.87
N GLY A 410 22.29 -23.95 -5.28
CA GLY A 410 20.92 -23.61 -4.87
C GLY A 410 19.89 -23.65 -6.00
N GLU A 411 20.25 -24.15 -7.18
CA GLU A 411 19.36 -24.34 -8.33
C GLU A 411 19.01 -25.83 -8.51
N ASN A 412 18.06 -26.29 -7.68
CA ASN A 412 17.56 -27.65 -7.69
C ASN A 412 16.66 -27.90 -8.90
N GLY A 413 16.67 -29.12 -9.43
CA GLY A 413 15.86 -29.49 -10.60
C GLY A 413 14.47 -29.93 -10.19
N VAL A 414 13.43 -29.38 -10.82
CA VAL A 414 12.06 -29.90 -10.69
C VAL A 414 11.83 -30.93 -11.79
N ALA A 415 11.34 -32.12 -11.41
CA ALA A 415 10.94 -33.14 -12.38
C ALA A 415 9.89 -32.58 -13.34
N ALA A 416 9.95 -32.99 -14.61
CA ALA A 416 9.02 -32.49 -15.61
C ALA A 416 7.56 -32.81 -15.21
N PHE A 417 6.69 -31.83 -15.33
CA PHE A 417 5.27 -31.98 -15.03
C PHE A 417 4.42 -31.15 -15.99
N ARG A 418 3.15 -31.52 -16.12
CA ARG A 418 2.19 -30.84 -16.98
C ARG A 418 1.30 -29.94 -16.12
N LEU A 419 1.26 -28.66 -16.43
CA LEU A 419 0.38 -27.68 -15.80
C LEU A 419 -0.91 -27.57 -16.63
N PRO A 420 -2.08 -28.01 -16.11
CA PRO A 420 -3.33 -27.96 -16.87
C PRO A 420 -3.78 -26.52 -17.22
N PRO A 421 -4.73 -26.34 -18.15
CA PRO A 421 -5.40 -25.05 -18.34
C PRO A 421 -6.00 -24.55 -17.03
N HIS A 422 -6.04 -23.23 -16.85
CA HIS A 422 -6.53 -22.55 -15.63
C HIS A 422 -5.83 -22.90 -14.31
N ALA A 423 -4.71 -23.63 -14.37
CA ALA A 423 -4.12 -24.16 -13.15
C ALA A 423 -3.32 -23.10 -12.37
N VAL A 424 -3.42 -23.18 -11.04
CA VAL A 424 -2.59 -22.45 -10.09
C VAL A 424 -1.98 -23.47 -9.14
N GLY A 425 -0.64 -23.54 -9.08
CA GLY A 425 0.10 -24.39 -8.17
C GLY A 425 1.00 -23.59 -7.25
N VAL A 426 1.05 -23.97 -5.97
CA VAL A 426 1.88 -23.29 -4.96
C VAL A 426 2.61 -24.33 -4.12
N TRP A 427 3.94 -24.28 -4.09
CA TRP A 427 4.78 -25.18 -3.31
C TRP A 427 5.71 -24.37 -2.41
N SER A 428 5.87 -24.77 -1.15
CA SER A 428 6.52 -23.92 -0.15
C SER A 428 7.40 -24.66 0.85
N SER A 429 8.46 -23.97 1.33
CA SER A 429 9.29 -24.35 2.48
C SER A 429 9.29 -23.21 3.53
N PRO A 430 8.99 -23.46 4.82
CA PRO A 430 8.92 -22.41 5.85
C PRO A 430 10.27 -22.13 6.52
N ARG A 431 10.54 -20.84 6.87
CA ARG A 431 11.37 -20.15 7.93
C ARG A 431 11.20 -18.58 7.83
N ALA A 432 11.88 -17.63 8.53
CA ALA A 432 11.49 -16.16 8.58
C ALA A 432 12.47 -14.92 8.59
N GLY A 433 11.96 -13.64 8.49
CA GLY A 433 12.63 -12.31 8.82
C GLY A 433 12.11 -10.94 8.22
N ALA A 434 11.79 -9.85 8.96
CA ALA A 434 11.61 -8.43 8.53
C ALA A 434 11.64 -7.40 9.67
N VAL A 435 11.42 -6.08 9.40
CA VAL A 435 11.27 -5.00 10.41
C VAL A 435 10.21 -3.96 10.00
N ALA A 436 9.46 -3.40 10.97
CA ALA A 436 8.50 -2.30 10.77
C ALA A 436 8.29 -1.43 12.05
N PRO A 437 8.16 -0.09 11.95
CA PRO A 437 8.43 0.74 10.77
C PRO A 437 9.93 0.81 10.45
N ARG A 438 10.27 1.14 9.20
CA ARG A 438 11.66 1.26 8.70
C ARG A 438 12.25 2.66 8.79
N VAL A 439 11.44 3.66 9.17
CA VAL A 439 11.88 5.03 9.38
C VAL A 439 11.28 5.51 10.68
N ALA A 440 12.10 6.03 11.61
CA ALA A 440 11.60 6.57 12.87
C ALA A 440 12.69 7.41 13.56
N GLN A 441 12.30 8.29 14.46
CA GLN A 441 13.21 9.02 15.36
C GLN A 441 13.62 8.18 16.59
N PRO A 442 14.70 8.57 17.30
CA PRO A 442 15.04 7.99 18.59
C PRO A 442 13.88 8.02 19.58
N GLY A 443 13.70 6.93 20.32
CA GLY A 443 12.60 6.75 21.28
C GLY A 443 11.33 6.10 20.71
N SER A 444 11.17 6.03 19.38
CA SER A 444 10.08 5.29 18.73
C SER A 444 10.24 3.77 18.91
N GLN A 445 9.14 3.01 18.82
CA GLN A 445 9.19 1.55 18.86
C GLN A 445 9.22 0.95 17.44
N VAL A 446 10.07 -0.05 17.21
CA VAL A 446 10.11 -0.82 15.96
C VAL A 446 10.06 -2.31 16.25
N THR A 447 9.44 -3.07 15.36
CA THR A 447 9.22 -4.51 15.50
C THR A 447 9.97 -5.24 14.40
N LEU A 448 10.92 -6.09 14.78
CA LEU A 448 11.61 -7.04 13.92
C LEU A 448 10.84 -8.36 13.97
N THR A 449 10.36 -8.86 12.85
CA THR A 449 9.78 -10.20 12.72
C THR A 449 10.81 -11.15 12.14
N GLY A 450 10.72 -12.45 12.40
CA GLY A 450 11.68 -13.40 11.88
C GLY A 450 11.58 -14.78 12.46
N GLU A 451 12.68 -15.53 12.45
CA GLU A 451 12.79 -16.86 13.02
C GLU A 451 14.22 -17.11 13.47
N GLY A 452 14.38 -17.98 14.46
CA GLY A 452 15.69 -18.33 14.99
C GLY A 452 16.31 -17.22 15.83
N PHE A 453 15.51 -16.26 16.30
CA PHE A 453 15.96 -15.30 17.32
C PHE A 453 16.16 -16.00 18.68
N GLY A 454 15.58 -17.18 18.88
CA GLY A 454 15.65 -17.94 20.11
C GLY A 454 14.64 -17.45 21.15
N GLN A 455 14.36 -18.29 22.14
CA GLN A 455 13.43 -17.99 23.24
C GLN A 455 14.04 -17.08 24.31
N ALA A 456 15.38 -17.04 24.41
CA ALA A 456 16.08 -16.16 25.33
C ALA A 456 16.49 -14.86 24.61
N ALA A 457 16.26 -13.72 25.27
CA ALA A 457 16.59 -12.42 24.72
C ALA A 457 18.10 -12.26 24.49
N GLY A 458 18.47 -11.86 23.27
CA GLY A 458 19.82 -11.41 22.93
C GLY A 458 19.88 -9.89 22.84
N ALA A 459 20.36 -9.35 21.71
CA ALA A 459 20.44 -7.92 21.45
C ALA A 459 19.89 -7.56 20.07
N VAL A 460 19.49 -6.30 19.88
CA VAL A 460 19.27 -5.72 18.56
C VAL A 460 20.21 -4.54 18.42
N LEU A 461 20.96 -4.49 17.32
CA LEU A 461 21.93 -3.44 17.04
C LEU A 461 21.44 -2.57 15.89
N PHE A 462 21.58 -1.25 16.04
CA PHE A 462 21.49 -0.26 14.97
C PHE A 462 22.93 0.08 14.59
N ASP A 463 23.39 -0.49 13.48
CA ASP A 463 24.81 -0.64 13.17
C ASP A 463 25.55 -1.35 14.32
N GLU A 464 26.28 -0.60 15.15
CA GLU A 464 27.00 -1.12 16.33
C GLU A 464 26.33 -0.74 17.66
N THR A 465 25.29 0.11 17.63
CA THR A 465 24.67 0.64 18.85
C THR A 465 23.52 -0.26 19.32
N PRO A 466 23.53 -0.76 20.57
CA PRO A 466 22.46 -1.60 21.08
C PRO A 466 21.17 -0.81 21.34
N ALA A 467 20.04 -1.38 20.92
CA ALA A 467 18.70 -0.89 21.20
C ALA A 467 18.12 -1.50 22.47
N GLN A 468 17.25 -0.74 23.15
CA GLN A 468 16.52 -1.26 24.31
C GLN A 468 15.43 -2.25 23.85
N ILE A 469 15.47 -3.47 24.37
CA ILE A 469 14.45 -4.49 24.09
C ILE A 469 13.14 -4.15 24.84
N VAL A 470 12.03 -4.16 24.12
CA VAL A 470 10.66 -3.98 24.64
C VAL A 470 9.98 -5.34 24.81
N SER A 471 10.07 -6.22 23.81
CA SER A 471 9.60 -7.61 23.87
C SER A 471 10.46 -8.52 23.00
N TRP A 472 10.53 -9.81 23.34
CA TRP A 472 11.31 -10.81 22.62
C TRP A 472 10.57 -12.14 22.52
N ALA A 473 10.55 -12.71 21.32
CA ALA A 473 10.12 -14.05 20.99
C ALA A 473 10.96 -14.57 19.81
N ASP A 474 10.97 -15.88 19.60
CA ASP A 474 11.79 -16.52 18.54
C ASP A 474 11.53 -15.98 17.13
N GLY A 475 10.33 -15.43 16.88
CA GLY A 475 9.96 -14.82 15.61
C GLY A 475 9.51 -13.37 15.65
N GLU A 476 9.64 -12.70 16.79
CA GLU A 476 9.31 -11.27 16.91
C GLU A 476 10.12 -10.61 18.02
N VAL A 477 10.77 -9.49 17.72
CA VAL A 477 11.50 -8.67 18.69
C VAL A 477 11.08 -7.23 18.52
N LYS A 478 10.56 -6.61 19.57
CA LYS A 478 10.26 -5.17 19.58
C LYS A 478 11.32 -4.42 20.35
N VAL A 479 11.80 -3.30 19.82
CA VAL A 479 12.84 -2.46 20.43
C VAL A 479 12.51 -0.98 20.35
N THR A 480 13.17 -0.20 21.19
CA THR A 480 13.17 1.27 21.11
C THR A 480 14.37 1.75 20.29
N VAL A 481 14.14 2.61 19.31
CA VAL A 481 15.17 3.19 18.45
C VAL A 481 16.16 3.98 19.32
N PRO A 482 17.46 3.62 19.35
CA PRO A 482 18.49 4.36 20.07
C PRO A 482 18.83 5.67 19.36
N ALA A 483 19.50 6.61 20.03
CA ALA A 483 19.99 7.83 19.39
C ALA A 483 21.35 7.56 18.72
N THR A 484 21.34 7.11 17.46
CA THR A 484 22.56 6.74 16.72
C THR A 484 23.03 7.81 15.74
N GLY A 485 22.24 8.87 15.58
CA GLY A 485 22.48 9.98 14.66
C GLY A 485 21.65 9.80 13.40
N SER A 486 21.04 10.87 12.87
CA SER A 486 20.11 10.74 11.75
C SER A 486 20.77 10.27 10.45
N GLY A 487 20.06 9.43 9.70
CA GLY A 487 20.61 8.83 8.49
C GLY A 487 20.12 7.40 8.24
N ALA A 488 20.79 6.69 7.33
CA ALA A 488 20.51 5.30 7.03
C ALA A 488 21.37 4.38 7.90
N HIS A 489 20.75 3.37 8.50
CA HIS A 489 21.33 2.39 9.41
C HIS A 489 21.01 0.96 8.97
N GLN A 490 21.78 0.01 9.48
CA GLN A 490 21.54 -1.42 9.30
C GLN A 490 21.24 -2.10 10.63
N LEU A 491 20.05 -2.66 10.76
CA LEU A 491 19.62 -3.37 11.96
C LEU A 491 20.03 -4.83 11.91
N ARG A 492 20.44 -5.38 13.06
CA ARG A 492 20.71 -6.81 13.23
C ARG A 492 20.13 -7.32 14.54
N VAL A 493 19.55 -8.52 14.51
CA VAL A 493 19.23 -9.28 15.73
C VAL A 493 20.40 -10.19 16.05
N VAL A 494 20.90 -10.14 17.28
CA VAL A 494 21.91 -11.05 17.82
C VAL A 494 21.19 -11.95 18.82
N ASP A 495 21.20 -13.25 18.60
CA ASP A 495 20.53 -14.19 19.51
C ASP A 495 21.32 -14.41 20.83
N GLY A 496 20.73 -15.16 21.77
CA GLY A 496 21.38 -15.50 23.05
C GLY A 496 22.66 -16.35 22.93
N ALA A 497 22.98 -16.86 21.74
CA ALA A 497 24.22 -17.58 21.45
C ALA A 497 25.26 -16.69 20.72
N GLY A 498 24.98 -15.41 20.52
CA GLY A 498 25.87 -14.46 19.86
C GLY A 498 25.87 -14.54 18.33
N ARG A 499 24.88 -15.18 17.70
CA ARG A 499 24.75 -15.27 16.24
C ARG A 499 23.95 -14.08 15.72
N SER A 500 24.49 -13.38 14.72
CA SER A 500 23.85 -12.22 14.12
C SER A 500 23.00 -12.56 12.90
N SER A 501 21.85 -11.90 12.76
CA SER A 501 21.06 -11.89 11.54
C SER A 501 21.78 -11.15 10.40
N ASN A 502 21.22 -11.27 9.19
CA ASN A 502 21.50 -10.34 8.11
C ASN A 502 21.16 -8.89 8.53
N PRO A 503 21.79 -7.88 7.91
CA PRO A 503 21.41 -6.49 8.11
C PRO A 503 20.03 -6.21 7.50
N VAL A 504 19.28 -5.31 8.13
CA VAL A 504 17.98 -4.84 7.66
C VAL A 504 17.99 -3.31 7.61
N PRO A 505 17.73 -2.67 6.46
CA PRO A 505 17.85 -1.22 6.34
C PRO A 505 16.76 -0.49 7.14
N PHE A 506 17.17 0.60 7.79
CA PHE A 506 16.36 1.52 8.59
C PHE A 506 16.84 2.96 8.39
N ALA A 507 15.97 3.96 8.54
CA ALA A 507 16.37 5.37 8.54
C ALA A 507 15.97 6.08 9.85
N GLU A 508 16.95 6.67 10.54
CA GLU A 508 16.76 7.44 11.76
C GLU A 508 16.48 8.92 11.42
N LEU A 509 15.39 9.47 11.93
CA LEU A 509 15.04 10.90 11.81
C LEU A 509 15.74 11.74 12.89
N SER A 510 16.04 13.00 12.59
CA SER A 510 16.74 13.93 13.48
C SER A 510 15.89 14.39 14.67
N GLY A 511 14.57 14.19 14.62
CA GLY A 511 13.61 14.53 15.67
C GLY A 511 12.18 14.53 15.17
N ALA A 512 11.24 15.05 15.98
CA ALA A 512 9.85 15.22 15.58
C ALA A 512 9.73 16.25 14.45
N LEU A 513 9.02 15.90 13.37
CA LEU A 513 8.89 16.71 12.17
C LEU A 513 7.68 17.65 12.19
N VAL A 514 7.86 18.86 11.67
CA VAL A 514 6.79 19.85 11.37
C VAL A 514 6.85 20.27 9.90
N PRO A 515 5.71 20.55 9.25
CA PRO A 515 5.71 21.03 7.87
C PRO A 515 6.09 22.52 7.82
N LEU A 516 7.15 22.86 7.09
CA LEU A 516 7.58 24.23 6.85
C LEU A 516 7.54 24.52 5.36
N THR A 517 6.71 25.50 4.96
CA THR A 517 6.64 25.95 3.57
C THR A 517 7.73 26.99 3.31
N PHE A 518 8.77 26.58 2.59
CA PHE A 518 9.83 27.44 2.08
C PHE A 518 9.34 28.15 0.84
N LYS A 519 9.43 29.47 0.81
CA LYS A 519 9.09 30.31 -0.33
C LYS A 519 10.33 31.09 -0.77
N VAL A 520 10.61 31.13 -2.07
CA VAL A 520 11.76 31.87 -2.63
C VAL A 520 11.33 32.70 -3.84
N ARG A 521 11.76 33.97 -3.86
CA ARG A 521 11.54 34.94 -4.94
C ARG A 521 12.83 35.28 -5.66
N ASN A 522 12.70 35.98 -6.79
CA ASN A 522 13.81 36.44 -7.62
C ASN A 522 14.75 35.31 -8.09
N VAL A 523 14.20 34.11 -8.27
CA VAL A 523 14.94 32.97 -8.83
C VAL A 523 15.28 33.27 -10.29
N PRO A 524 16.54 33.13 -10.74
CA PRO A 524 16.87 33.33 -12.14
C PRO A 524 16.09 32.35 -13.03
N PRO A 525 15.72 32.71 -14.26
CA PRO A 525 14.94 31.83 -15.14
C PRO A 525 15.51 30.41 -15.21
N LEU A 526 14.63 29.41 -15.11
CA LEU A 526 15.01 28.00 -15.27
C LEU A 526 15.20 27.69 -16.76
N GLN A 527 16.26 26.97 -17.09
CA GLN A 527 16.45 26.42 -18.43
C GLN A 527 15.50 25.24 -18.67
N PRO A 528 15.20 24.88 -19.93
CA PRO A 528 14.38 23.71 -20.22
C PRO A 528 14.91 22.45 -19.55
N GLY A 529 14.07 21.81 -18.72
CA GLY A 529 14.44 20.60 -17.98
C GLY A 529 15.11 20.86 -16.62
N GLU A 530 15.45 22.10 -16.28
CA GLU A 530 15.84 22.46 -14.92
C GLU A 530 14.63 22.51 -14.00
N GLN A 531 14.83 22.06 -12.76
CA GLN A 531 13.85 22.21 -11.69
C GLN A 531 14.51 22.71 -10.43
N LEU A 532 13.76 23.45 -9.63
CA LEU A 532 14.25 24.08 -8.41
C LEU A 532 14.04 23.14 -7.22
N PHE A 533 15.02 23.07 -6.33
CA PHE A 533 15.02 22.23 -5.13
C PHE A 533 15.57 22.98 -3.92
N LEU A 534 15.30 22.42 -2.76
CA LEU A 534 15.86 22.81 -1.46
C LEU A 534 16.82 21.70 -0.99
N VAL A 535 18.03 22.05 -0.60
CA VAL A 535 19.06 21.12 -0.11
C VAL A 535 19.67 21.69 1.16
N GLY A 536 19.90 20.86 2.17
CA GLY A 536 20.46 21.31 3.43
C GLY A 536 21.07 20.21 4.26
N GLY A 537 21.54 20.59 5.45
CA GLY A 537 22.07 19.68 6.45
C GLY A 537 20.96 18.84 7.10
N GLY A 538 21.33 17.63 7.53
CA GLY A 538 20.39 16.65 8.09
C GLY A 538 19.72 15.79 7.02
N TYR A 539 19.20 14.63 7.44
CA TYR A 539 18.57 13.65 6.55
C TYR A 539 17.33 14.23 5.85
N GLU A 540 16.54 15.02 6.57
CA GLU A 540 15.28 15.61 6.12
C GLU A 540 15.45 16.62 4.97
N LEU A 541 16.62 17.27 4.90
CA LEU A 541 16.97 18.23 3.83
C LEU A 541 17.95 17.63 2.80
N GLY A 542 18.12 16.31 2.81
CA GLY A 542 18.93 15.58 1.83
C GLY A 542 20.43 15.53 2.13
N GLY A 543 20.89 16.00 3.29
CA GLY A 543 22.28 15.86 3.73
C GLY A 543 23.30 16.49 2.77
N TRP A 544 22.98 17.66 2.22
CA TRP A 544 23.74 18.37 1.19
C TRP A 544 23.87 17.65 -0.16
N ARG A 545 23.11 16.57 -0.37
CA ARG A 545 23.14 15.82 -1.63
C ARG A 545 22.15 16.44 -2.63
N ALA A 546 22.69 17.22 -3.55
CA ALA A 546 21.92 17.88 -4.60
C ALA A 546 21.61 16.93 -5.77
N ALA A 547 20.86 15.87 -5.48
CA ALA A 547 20.36 14.93 -6.46
C ALA A 547 18.83 14.89 -6.39
N TRP A 548 18.17 14.61 -7.51
CA TRP A 548 16.72 14.65 -7.60
C TRP A 548 16.03 13.79 -6.53
N ASP A 549 16.51 12.56 -6.36
CA ASP A 549 15.92 11.61 -5.42
C ASP A 549 16.26 11.97 -3.97
N GLU A 550 17.16 12.95 -3.74
CA GLU A 550 17.71 13.28 -2.43
C GLU A 550 17.32 14.66 -1.87
N ALA A 551 17.33 15.67 -2.73
CA ALA A 551 16.95 17.04 -2.39
C ALA A 551 15.45 17.16 -2.06
N VAL A 552 15.03 18.18 -1.32
CA VAL A 552 13.62 18.46 -1.06
C VAL A 552 12.99 19.22 -2.23
N GLY A 553 11.86 18.75 -2.72
CA GLY A 553 11.18 19.30 -3.89
C GLY A 553 10.91 18.24 -4.98
N PRO A 554 10.58 18.67 -6.21
CA PRO A 554 10.79 20.03 -6.74
C PRO A 554 9.93 21.12 -6.10
N LEU A 555 10.45 22.34 -6.04
CA LEU A 555 9.67 23.53 -5.77
C LEU A 555 8.67 23.76 -6.91
N VAL A 556 7.52 24.30 -6.58
CA VAL A 556 6.43 24.60 -7.51
C VAL A 556 6.15 26.09 -7.50
N SER A 557 5.60 26.60 -8.60
CA SER A 557 5.17 28.00 -8.70
C SER A 557 3.92 28.09 -9.56
N ALA A 558 3.05 29.05 -9.24
CA ALA A 558 1.87 29.36 -10.04
C ALA A 558 2.22 30.25 -11.26
N ASP A 559 3.17 31.17 -11.08
CA ASP A 559 3.45 32.28 -11.99
C ASP A 559 4.95 32.54 -12.25
N ASN A 560 5.82 31.71 -11.68
CA ASN A 560 7.28 31.85 -11.64
C ASN A 560 7.81 33.08 -10.86
N ALA A 561 6.94 33.86 -10.20
CA ALA A 561 7.36 35.01 -9.39
C ALA A 561 7.78 34.58 -7.97
N GLU A 562 7.08 33.60 -7.41
CA GLU A 562 7.40 32.98 -6.13
C GLU A 562 7.35 31.46 -6.27
N TRP A 563 8.41 30.79 -5.83
CA TRP A 563 8.52 29.33 -5.82
C TRP A 563 8.36 28.83 -4.39
N LEU A 564 7.71 27.69 -4.22
CA LEU A 564 7.45 27.12 -2.90
C LEU A 564 7.65 25.62 -2.85
N VAL A 565 8.08 25.13 -1.70
CA VAL A 565 8.04 23.72 -1.33
C VAL A 565 7.67 23.61 0.14
N CYS A 566 6.71 22.76 0.46
CA CYS A 566 6.53 22.31 1.83
C CYS A 566 7.57 21.22 2.11
N ALA A 567 8.34 21.35 3.19
CA ALA A 567 9.30 20.37 3.66
C ALA A 567 8.95 19.94 5.07
N SER A 568 9.08 18.64 5.38
CA SER A 568 9.03 18.17 6.77
C SER A 568 10.41 18.36 7.40
N VAL A 569 10.50 19.19 8.44
CA VAL A 569 11.76 19.56 9.09
C VAL A 569 11.69 19.29 10.59
N PRO A 570 12.83 18.98 11.26
CA PRO A 570 12.84 18.73 12.70
C PRO A 570 12.49 20.00 13.47
N ALA A 571 11.44 19.93 14.29
CA ALA A 571 10.92 21.06 15.05
C ALA A 571 11.98 21.62 16.02
N SER A 572 12.03 22.95 16.15
CA SER A 572 12.98 23.66 17.03
C SER A 572 14.47 23.42 16.75
N GLN A 573 14.84 22.82 15.62
CA GLN A 573 16.23 22.65 15.24
C GLN A 573 16.72 23.76 14.29
N THR A 574 18.00 24.11 14.39
CA THR A 574 18.65 25.00 13.43
C THR A 574 18.92 24.27 12.14
N LEU A 575 18.27 24.71 11.07
CA LEU A 575 18.45 24.24 9.71
C LEU A 575 19.57 25.04 9.03
N GLN A 576 20.41 24.35 8.29
CA GLN A 576 21.29 24.97 7.29
C GLN A 576 20.89 24.49 5.90
N PHE A 577 20.71 25.40 4.94
CA PHE A 577 20.23 25.02 3.61
C PHE A 577 20.59 26.03 2.51
N LYS A 578 20.36 25.60 1.27
CA LYS A 578 20.38 26.39 0.04
C LYS A 578 19.30 25.95 -0.93
N PHE A 579 18.88 26.87 -1.80
CA PHE A 579 18.14 26.54 -3.01
C PHE A 579 19.10 26.15 -4.15
N VAL A 580 18.71 25.16 -4.95
CA VAL A 580 19.52 24.67 -6.08
C VAL A 580 18.64 24.42 -7.29
N LYS A 581 19.17 24.67 -8.49
CA LYS A 581 18.58 24.19 -9.75
C LYS A 581 19.24 22.87 -10.11
N LEU A 582 18.43 21.88 -10.44
CA LEU A 582 18.88 20.58 -10.94
C LEU A 582 18.43 20.41 -12.39
N GLY A 583 19.40 20.20 -13.28
CA GLY A 583 19.17 19.83 -14.67
C GLY A 583 18.77 18.35 -14.81
N ALA A 584 18.13 18.02 -15.93
CA ALA A 584 17.71 16.64 -16.24
C ALA A 584 18.90 15.66 -16.41
N ASP A 585 20.10 16.19 -16.69
CA ASP A 585 21.37 15.49 -16.78
C ASP A 585 22.11 15.36 -15.43
N GLY A 586 21.52 15.89 -14.34
CA GLY A 586 22.13 15.94 -13.02
C GLY A 586 23.02 17.15 -12.78
N ALA A 587 23.11 18.12 -13.70
CA ALA A 587 23.82 19.36 -13.48
C ALA A 587 23.22 20.14 -12.29
N VAL A 588 24.07 20.70 -11.44
CA VAL A 588 23.64 21.42 -10.22
C VAL A 588 24.09 22.87 -10.29
N THR A 589 23.14 23.80 -10.19
CA THR A 589 23.42 25.23 -10.01
C THR A 589 22.94 25.66 -8.63
N TRP A 590 23.89 25.97 -7.74
CA TRP A 590 23.58 26.45 -6.39
C TRP A 590 23.26 27.94 -6.41
N GLU A 591 22.41 28.39 -5.48
CA GLU A 591 22.38 29.81 -5.14
C GLU A 591 23.74 30.26 -4.56
N GLY A 592 24.10 31.52 -4.78
CA GLY A 592 25.31 32.16 -4.28
C GLY A 592 25.35 32.30 -2.75
N GLY A 593 26.27 33.10 -2.23
CA GLY A 593 26.36 33.41 -0.80
C GLY A 593 26.72 32.24 0.14
N GLN A 594 26.63 32.51 1.45
CA GLN A 594 26.82 31.52 2.51
C GLN A 594 25.57 30.65 2.70
N ASN A 595 25.70 29.52 3.41
CA ASN A 595 24.54 28.70 3.78
C ASN A 595 23.53 29.53 4.58
N ARG A 596 22.25 29.38 4.26
CA ARG A 596 21.18 29.98 5.05
C ARG A 596 21.09 29.27 6.38
N ILE A 597 20.76 30.03 7.43
CA ILE A 597 20.53 29.50 8.77
C ILE A 597 19.10 29.90 9.16
N TYR A 598 18.29 28.93 9.56
CA TYR A 598 16.90 29.16 9.99
C TYR A 598 16.54 28.24 11.15
N VAL A 599 15.88 28.75 12.18
CA VAL A 599 15.41 27.92 13.29
C VAL A 599 14.00 27.43 12.97
N ALA A 600 13.85 26.11 12.81
CA ALA A 600 12.57 25.49 12.50
C ALA A 600 11.52 25.80 13.59
N PRO A 601 10.26 26.09 13.21
CA PRO A 601 9.20 26.35 14.17
C PRO A 601 8.83 25.08 14.98
N THR A 602 7.98 25.25 15.98
CA THR A 602 7.39 24.13 16.75
C THR A 602 6.09 23.59 16.15
N ALA A 603 5.55 24.26 15.14
CA ALA A 603 4.29 23.93 14.46
C ALA A 603 4.39 24.28 12.96
N ALA A 604 3.38 23.89 12.17
CA ALA A 604 3.30 24.26 10.76
C ALA A 604 3.48 25.77 10.55
N SER A 605 4.29 26.18 9.57
CA SER A 605 4.55 27.60 9.27
C SER A 605 5.01 27.80 7.83
N GLU A 606 5.12 29.06 7.42
CA GLU A 606 5.83 29.48 6.20
C GLU A 606 7.07 30.33 6.52
N ALA A 607 8.05 30.29 5.62
CA ALA A 607 9.22 31.16 5.63
C ALA A 607 9.54 31.65 4.21
N ARG A 608 9.80 32.94 4.05
CA ARG A 608 10.06 33.59 2.75
C ARG A 608 11.51 34.05 2.64
N PHE A 609 12.08 33.82 1.47
CA PHE A 609 13.47 34.08 1.13
C PHE A 609 13.58 34.74 -0.25
N GLU A 610 14.71 35.40 -0.49
CA GLU A 610 15.10 35.94 -1.80
C GLU A 610 16.30 35.16 -2.31
N TRP A 611 16.32 34.74 -3.58
CA TRP A 611 17.43 34.01 -4.18
C TRP A 611 18.76 34.75 -3.98
N GLN A 612 19.80 34.04 -3.53
CA GLN A 612 21.15 34.60 -3.40
C GLN A 612 21.91 34.48 -4.72
N TYR A 613 22.36 35.61 -5.27
CA TYR A 613 23.15 35.66 -6.50
C TYR A 613 24.63 35.35 -6.27
#